data_AF-A0A067R719-F1
#
_entry.id   AF-A0A067R719-F1
#
_cell.length_a   1.000
_cell.length_b   1.000
_cell.length_c   1.000
_cell.angle_alpha   90.00
_cell.angle_beta   90.00
_cell.angle_gamma   90.00
#
_symmetry.space_group_name_H-M   'P 1'
#
loop_
_entity.id
_entity.type
_entity.pdbx_description
1 polymer ?
#
loop_
_entity_poly.entity_id
_entity_poly.type
_entity_poly.pdbx_seq_one_letter_code
_entity_poly.pdbx_strand_id
1 'polypeptide(L)'
;MILYRLGGQKFNNVRINYTATRANLKLSSATKVICQGFTGKQGTFHSKQAITYGMKFVGGVSPGKGGKTYLNLPVFNTVKEVNITTDFASF
;
A
#
# COMPACT_ATOMS: atom_id res chain seq x y z
N MET A 1 3.93 -30.03 39.65
CA MET A 1 4.34 -30.53 38.32
C MET A 1 3.33 -30.07 37.28
N ILE A 2 3.51 -28.87 36.71
CA ILE A 2 2.84 -28.44 35.47
C ILE A 2 3.90 -27.70 34.66
N LEU A 3 4.27 -28.32 33.55
CA LEU A 3 5.36 -27.92 32.65
C LEU A 3 4.87 -26.79 31.72
N TYR A 4 5.61 -25.68 31.68
CA TYR A 4 5.37 -24.57 30.76
C TYR A 4 5.47 -25.07 29.30
N ARG A 5 4.38 -24.95 28.54
CA ARG A 5 4.37 -25.20 27.09
C ARG A 5 5.06 -24.04 26.38
N LEU A 6 6.36 -24.20 26.13
CA LEU A 6 7.18 -23.36 25.26
C LEU A 6 6.48 -23.21 23.89
N GLY A 7 5.94 -22.01 23.64
CA GLY A 7 5.45 -21.60 22.33
C GLY A 7 6.61 -21.39 21.38
N GLY A 8 6.92 -22.40 20.58
CA GLY A 8 7.93 -22.34 19.54
C GLY A 8 7.57 -21.33 18.46
N GLN A 9 8.38 -20.30 18.31
CA GLN A 9 8.48 -19.46 17.11
C GLN A 9 8.88 -20.35 15.94
N LYS A 10 8.00 -20.52 14.94
CA LYS A 10 8.34 -21.13 13.65
C LYS A 10 8.27 -20.08 12.55
N PHE A 11 9.40 -19.43 12.31
CA PHE A 11 9.69 -18.89 10.99
C PHE A 11 9.85 -20.07 10.01
N ASN A 12 9.19 -20.02 8.85
CA ASN A 12 9.70 -20.47 7.55
C ASN A 12 8.65 -20.35 6.44
N ASN A 13 8.96 -19.47 5.49
CA ASN A 13 8.75 -19.50 4.04
C ASN A 13 7.79 -20.53 3.39
N VAL A 14 6.93 -19.95 2.52
CA VAL A 14 6.17 -20.53 1.38
C VAL A 14 4.80 -21.16 1.69
N ARG A 15 3.74 -20.37 1.44
CA ARG A 15 2.34 -20.76 1.11
C ARG A 15 1.46 -21.35 2.23
N ILE A 16 1.54 -20.83 3.45
CA ILE A 16 0.56 -21.17 4.50
C ILE A 16 -0.23 -19.92 4.90
N ASN A 17 -1.55 -20.02 4.78
CA ASN A 17 -2.60 -19.06 5.18
C ASN A 17 -2.96 -17.90 4.23
N TYR A 18 -3.80 -18.17 3.22
CA TYR A 18 -4.73 -17.15 2.68
C TYR A 18 -5.65 -16.58 3.77
N THR A 19 -5.93 -17.35 4.82
CA THR A 19 -6.71 -16.92 5.99
C THR A 19 -6.04 -15.79 6.76
N ALA A 20 -4.70 -15.67 6.73
CA ALA A 20 -3.98 -14.60 7.42
C ALA A 20 -4.14 -13.23 6.72
N THR A 21 -4.37 -13.20 5.40
CA THR A 21 -4.58 -11.95 4.68
C THR A 21 -5.99 -11.37 4.86
N ARG A 22 -6.91 -12.08 5.54
CA ARG A 22 -8.24 -11.54 5.90
C ARG A 22 -8.16 -10.27 6.72
N ALA A 23 -7.12 -10.11 7.54
CA ALA A 23 -6.90 -8.88 8.31
C ALA A 23 -6.69 -7.65 7.39
N ASN A 24 -6.15 -7.84 6.18
CA ASN A 24 -5.91 -6.76 5.22
C ASN A 24 -7.20 -6.23 4.57
N LEU A 25 -8.33 -6.93 4.70
CA LEU A 25 -9.63 -6.45 4.21
C LEU A 25 -10.11 -5.23 5.01
N LYS A 26 -9.72 -5.13 6.28
CA LYS A 26 -10.13 -4.04 7.15
C LYS A 26 -9.26 -2.82 6.86
N LEU A 27 -9.77 -1.92 6.02
CA LEU A 27 -9.19 -0.59 5.84
C LEU A 27 -9.52 0.30 7.05
N SER A 28 -8.57 1.14 7.42
CA SER A 28 -8.72 2.14 8.47
C SER A 28 -8.21 3.48 7.95
N SER A 29 -8.51 4.60 8.63
CA SER A 29 -8.05 5.92 8.19
C SER A 29 -6.52 6.08 8.15
N ALA A 30 -5.77 5.13 8.71
CA ALA A 30 -4.31 5.09 8.65
C ALA A 30 -3.77 4.40 7.38
N THR A 31 -4.59 3.69 6.61
CA THR A 31 -4.12 2.94 5.43
C THR A 31 -3.70 3.88 4.31
N LYS A 32 -2.45 3.77 3.88
CA LYS A 32 -1.89 4.48 2.73
C LYS A 32 -2.35 3.77 1.45
N VAL A 33 -2.92 4.53 0.50
CA VAL A 33 -3.46 3.98 -0.75
C VAL A 33 -2.66 4.49 -1.94
N ILE A 34 -2.37 3.57 -2.88
CA ILE A 34 -1.74 3.86 -4.16
C ILE A 34 -2.69 3.49 -5.30
N CYS A 35 -2.65 4.23 -6.40
CA CYS A 35 -3.42 3.89 -7.60
C CYS A 35 -2.49 3.36 -8.71
N GLN A 36 -2.72 2.14 -9.18
CA GLN A 36 -2.09 1.64 -10.39
C GLN A 36 -2.86 2.14 -11.61
N GLY A 37 -2.17 2.74 -12.58
CA GLY A 37 -2.84 3.37 -13.73
C GLY A 37 -3.37 4.77 -13.43
N PHE A 38 -2.72 5.50 -12.52
CA PHE A 38 -3.14 6.82 -12.05
C PHE A 38 -3.29 7.87 -13.17
N THR A 39 -2.51 7.73 -14.25
CA THR A 39 -2.57 8.64 -15.42
C THR A 39 -3.70 8.30 -16.40
N GLY A 40 -4.51 7.27 -16.14
CA GLY A 40 -5.67 6.93 -16.96
C GLY A 40 -6.87 7.83 -16.66
N LYS A 41 -7.78 8.01 -17.64
CA LYS A 41 -8.98 8.86 -17.51
C LYS A 41 -9.82 8.53 -16.26
N GLN A 42 -9.99 7.24 -15.96
CA GLN A 42 -10.73 6.77 -14.78
C GLN A 42 -9.90 6.92 -13.49
N GLY A 43 -8.60 6.62 -13.54
CA GLY A 43 -7.68 6.76 -12.41
C GLY A 43 -7.63 8.20 -11.88
N THR A 44 -7.53 9.18 -12.77
CA THR A 44 -7.60 10.61 -12.45
C THR A 44 -8.90 10.99 -11.75
N PHE A 45 -10.04 10.53 -12.27
CA PHE A 45 -11.36 10.94 -11.78
C PHE A 45 -11.62 10.41 -10.37
N HIS A 46 -11.40 9.10 -10.15
CA HIS A 46 -11.58 8.50 -8.83
C HIS A 46 -10.56 8.99 -7.81
N SER A 47 -9.32 9.25 -8.24
CA SER A 47 -8.30 9.78 -7.32
C SER A 47 -8.61 11.19 -6.84
N LYS A 48 -9.14 12.07 -7.71
CA LYS A 48 -9.60 13.40 -7.29
C LYS A 48 -10.67 13.30 -6.20
N GLN A 49 -11.68 12.46 -6.42
CA GLN A 49 -12.75 12.26 -5.44
C GLN A 49 -12.24 11.67 -4.12
N ALA A 50 -11.32 10.70 -4.19
CA ALA A 50 -10.72 10.09 -2.99
C ALA A 50 -9.89 11.08 -2.17
N ILE A 51 -9.15 11.98 -2.83
CA ILE A 51 -8.38 13.04 -2.16
C ILE A 51 -9.34 14.04 -1.50
N THR A 52 -10.40 14.47 -2.19
CA THR A 52 -11.43 15.35 -1.62
C THR A 52 -12.14 14.71 -0.44
N TYR A 53 -12.32 13.38 -0.47
CA TYR A 53 -12.89 12.61 0.63
C TYR A 53 -11.94 12.47 1.83
N GLY A 54 -10.67 12.87 1.71
CA GLY A 54 -9.69 12.82 2.79
C GLY A 54 -8.99 11.47 2.95
N MET A 55 -8.99 10.62 1.92
CA MET A 55 -8.17 9.40 1.94
C MET A 55 -6.69 9.74 1.90
N LYS A 56 -5.88 8.94 2.62
CA LYS A 56 -4.41 9.03 2.62
C LYS A 56 -3.82 8.45 1.34
N PHE A 57 -3.94 9.21 0.26
CA PHE A 57 -3.32 8.88 -1.02
C PHE A 57 -1.84 9.23 -1.00
N VAL A 58 -0.98 8.26 -1.29
CA VAL A 58 0.49 8.44 -1.29
C VAL A 58 1.07 8.55 -2.70
N GLY A 59 0.27 8.26 -3.73
CA GLY A 59 0.69 8.44 -5.12
C GLY A 59 0.08 7.43 -6.08
N GLY A 60 0.64 7.40 -7.28
CA GLY A 60 0.19 6.49 -8.32
C GLY A 60 1.34 5.84 -9.07
N VAL A 61 1.08 4.71 -9.71
CA VAL A 61 2.05 4.01 -10.56
C VAL A 61 1.62 4.13 -12.02
N SER A 62 2.55 4.58 -12.87
CA SER A 62 2.36 4.62 -14.33
C SER A 62 3.69 4.29 -15.02
N PRO A 63 3.82 3.10 -15.65
CA PRO A 63 5.05 2.68 -16.28
C PRO A 63 5.42 3.60 -17.45
N GLY A 64 6.67 4.07 -17.46
CA GLY A 64 7.20 4.98 -18.49
C GLY A 64 6.88 6.46 -18.27
N LYS A 65 6.12 6.80 -17.21
CA LYS A 65 5.80 8.18 -16.83
C LYS A 65 6.14 8.50 -15.37
N GLY A 66 6.93 7.64 -14.70
CA GLY A 66 7.42 7.88 -13.35
C GLY A 66 8.30 9.13 -13.24
N GLY A 67 8.22 9.80 -12.10
CA GLY A 67 8.89 11.08 -11.83
C GLY A 67 8.04 12.32 -12.10
N LYS A 68 6.82 12.17 -12.63
CA LYS A 68 5.89 13.29 -12.82
C LYS A 68 4.97 13.45 -11.62
N THR A 69 4.61 14.69 -11.31
CA THR A 69 3.54 14.99 -10.36
C THR A 69 2.22 15.11 -11.10
N TYR A 70 1.18 14.44 -10.61
CA TYR A 70 -0.16 14.55 -11.16
C TYR A 70 -1.14 14.69 -9.99
N LEU A 71 -1.99 15.72 -9.99
CA LEU A 71 -2.90 16.04 -8.87
C LEU A 71 -2.17 16.27 -7.53
N ASN A 72 -0.99 16.90 -7.56
CA ASN A 72 -0.11 17.13 -6.39
C ASN A 72 0.44 15.85 -5.72
N LEU A 73 0.33 14.71 -6.40
CA LEU A 73 0.85 13.44 -5.92
C LEU A 73 1.94 12.90 -6.87
N PRO A 74 2.97 12.23 -6.33
CA PRO A 74 4.03 11.65 -7.14
C PRO A 74 3.53 10.44 -7.94
N VAL A 75 3.98 10.35 -9.19
CA VAL A 75 3.79 9.19 -10.06
C VAL A 75 5.10 8.42 -10.12
N PHE A 76 5.06 7.12 -9.85
CA PHE A 76 6.21 6.23 -9.83
C PHE A 76 6.16 5.24 -11.01
N ASN A 77 7.31 4.69 -11.38
CA ASN A 77 7.36 3.67 -12.44
C ASN A 77 7.02 2.29 -11.89
N THR A 78 7.43 1.99 -10.65
CA THR A 78 7.24 0.67 -10.03
C THR A 78 6.57 0.78 -8.66
N VAL A 79 5.79 -0.24 -8.28
CA VAL A 79 5.20 -0.34 -6.93
C VAL A 79 6.29 -0.43 -5.85
N LYS A 80 7.45 -1.00 -6.19
CA LYS A 80 8.58 -1.15 -5.28
C LYS A 80 9.16 0.21 -4.88
N GLU A 81 9.30 1.14 -5.83
CA GLU A 81 9.73 2.51 -5.54
C GLU A 81 8.79 3.23 -4.57
N VAL A 82 7.48 2.97 -4.69
CA VAL A 82 6.47 3.61 -3.83
C VAL A 82 6.66 3.21 -2.38
N ASN A 83 6.68 1.90 -2.09
CA ASN A 83 6.80 1.40 -0.72
C ASN A 83 8.06 1.95 -0.04
N ILE A 84 9.19 1.87 -0.73
CA ILE A 84 10.48 2.41 -0.26
C ILE A 84 10.33 3.88 0.13
N THR A 85 9.80 4.72 -0.78
CA THR A 85 9.67 6.17 -0.55
C THR A 85 8.70 6.49 0.59
N THR A 86 7.59 5.76 0.69
CA THR A 86 6.54 6.04 1.69
C THR A 86 6.85 5.54 3.09
N ASP A 87 7.74 4.54 3.21
CA ASP A 87 8.17 3.99 4.49
C ASP A 87 9.26 4.87 5.13
N PHE A 88 10.13 5.50 4.33
CA PHE A 88 11.13 6.46 4.83
C PHE A 88 10.52 7.80 5.28
N ALA A 89 9.35 8.20 4.76
CA ALA A 89 8.69 9.44 5.14
C ALA A 89 7.91 9.37 6.47
N SER A 90 8.10 8.31 7.28
CA SER A 90 7.42 8.10 8.58
C SER A 90 8.37 8.01 9.78
N PHE A 91 9.62 8.46 9.63
CA PHE A 91 10.55 8.72 10.74
C PHE A 91 10.35 10.11 11.34
#